data_AF-A0A9D8GHP3-F1
#
_entry.id   AF-A0A9D8GHP3-F1
#
_cell.length_a   1.000
_cell.length_b   1.000
_cell.length_c   1.000
_cell.angle_alpha   90.00
_cell.angle_beta   90.00
_cell.angle_gamma   90.00
#
_symmetry.space_group_name_H-M   'P 1'
#
loop_
_entity.id
_entity.type
_entity.pdbx_description
1 polymer ?
#
loop_
_entity_poly.entity_id
_entity_poly.type
_entity_poly.pdbx_seq_one_letter_code
_entity_poly.pdbx_strand_id
1 'polypeptide(L)'
;MRGLIAGVVLLTGLTLATVFFLVRPTESPEPRAQRPADSPKAAAGTATVVTEAGPAQLAEAQRLFNTGNTSAARDLYVRLRAQARGQSNVATEAAAAFGLGTLEHQHGQSDAARAAYADAARLFQQQGDLASQARVFVALGDLEKDTFHPREAAQHYRAGMALWARAPEPKNDTHTLLNVERAPLMPAGEIRARAVLEQADKIFDNVGDDEGRGDIAMLLGQLAWNLDAVAAAHTSFEVARGRFETARATAKQVEAMLRVATTETYRGHNIAAKETLYAADRLVGDNAVGQARIRWRRGDIERLQGVLPAARSEYEAALAVLAAAPHPEAAEVRLRLAQVAAALDDMDTARREAEAALQLYRQRKDARGEAAAALAAGRIAARAGDAASVATHLQIAQQKSGEARDTMGEARALLALAEAYARQTTPEAANAASQASALASEQFAKLRLPLGQVLAVLAEGDAARAAGDRSGAANSYRRAANLMTAITNPVEDAGLLLGLPPVARLVLEVPGEFPVDVGDPVDPEVVRYARVTRAANIAAYPNANAEGQTLVTETRARLTAATEFVRGGN
;
A
#
# COMPACT_ATOMS: atom_id res chain seq x y z
N MET A 1 -49.71 37.53 -2.93
CA MET A 1 -49.76 36.55 -1.82
C MET A 1 -49.51 35.18 -2.44
N ARG A 2 -48.33 34.57 -2.21
CA ARG A 2 -48.09 33.30 -1.46
C ARG A 2 -48.91 32.11 -2.01
N GLY A 3 -48.39 30.92 -2.33
CA GLY A 3 -47.10 30.21 -2.17
C GLY A 3 -47.12 28.95 -3.10
N LEU A 4 -46.00 28.35 -3.53
CA LEU A 4 -44.98 27.55 -2.81
C LEU A 4 -45.36 26.06 -2.73
N ILE A 5 -44.77 25.24 -3.61
CA ILE A 5 -44.47 23.79 -3.48
C ILE A 5 -43.20 23.55 -4.34
N ALA A 6 -42.00 23.53 -3.75
CA ALA A 6 -41.28 22.42 -3.10
C ALA A 6 -40.29 21.72 -4.06
N GLY A 7 -39.04 22.18 -4.02
CA GLY A 7 -37.87 21.44 -4.50
C GLY A 7 -37.24 20.68 -3.34
N VAL A 8 -37.08 19.37 -3.51
CA VAL A 8 -36.38 18.49 -2.58
C VAL A 8 -34.88 18.67 -2.82
N VAL A 9 -34.20 19.36 -1.88
CA VAL A 9 -32.73 19.41 -1.81
C VAL A 9 -32.27 18.34 -0.84
N LEU A 10 -31.50 17.38 -1.36
CA LEU A 10 -30.87 16.31 -0.58
C LEU A 10 -29.72 16.89 0.27
N LEU A 11 -29.88 16.80 1.59
CA LEU A 11 -28.87 17.00 2.61
C LEU A 11 -27.78 15.93 2.53
N THR A 12 -26.52 16.32 2.37
CA THR A 12 -25.37 15.54 2.85
C THR A 12 -24.43 16.47 3.62
N GLY A 13 -24.60 16.49 4.94
CA GLY A 13 -23.68 17.14 5.88
C GLY A 13 -22.43 16.29 6.10
N LEU A 14 -21.25 16.91 6.08
CA LEU A 14 -20.00 16.32 6.54
C LEU A 14 -19.77 16.69 8.01
N THR A 15 -19.76 15.70 8.89
CA THR A 15 -19.34 15.80 10.29
C THR A 15 -17.87 15.40 10.43
N LEU A 16 -17.08 16.19 11.16
CA LEU A 16 -15.74 15.83 11.62
C LEU A 16 -15.76 15.81 13.15
N ALA A 17 -15.58 14.62 13.73
CA ALA A 17 -15.51 14.39 15.17
C ALA A 17 -14.07 14.52 15.67
N THR A 18 -13.87 15.29 16.74
CA THR A 18 -12.61 15.45 17.46
C THR A 18 -12.63 14.57 18.72
N VAL A 19 -11.57 13.80 18.97
CA VAL A 19 -11.34 13.08 20.25
C VAL A 19 -10.37 13.88 21.11
N PHE A 20 -10.77 14.11 22.36
CA PHE A 20 -10.15 14.97 23.38
C PHE A 20 -9.15 14.19 24.27
N PHE A 21 -8.14 14.87 24.82
CA PHE A 21 -7.56 14.51 26.12
C PHE A 21 -7.48 15.76 27.01
N LEU A 22 -7.98 15.60 28.23
CA LEU A 22 -8.28 16.65 29.22
C LEU A 22 -7.20 16.64 30.31
N VAL A 23 -6.57 17.77 30.59
CA VAL A 23 -6.16 18.14 31.96
C VAL A 23 -6.34 19.65 32.10
N ARG A 24 -7.25 20.07 33.01
CA ARG A 24 -7.49 21.49 33.36
C ARG A 24 -6.60 21.91 34.53
N PRO A 25 -6.28 23.21 34.65
CA PRO A 25 -6.26 23.89 35.93
C PRO A 25 -7.39 24.94 36.02
N THR A 26 -7.87 25.11 37.24
CA THR A 26 -8.99 25.97 37.68
C THR A 26 -8.60 27.44 37.77
N GLU A 27 -9.54 28.33 37.43
CA GLU A 27 -9.49 29.78 37.61
C GLU A 27 -9.39 30.22 39.08
N SER A 28 -8.85 31.42 39.32
CA SER A 28 -9.41 32.43 40.24
C SER A 28 -8.75 33.82 40.04
N PRO A 29 -9.42 34.93 40.38
CA PRO A 29 -9.28 36.21 39.66
C PRO A 29 -8.81 37.43 40.49
N GLU A 30 -8.12 38.37 39.81
CA GLU A 30 -8.13 39.86 39.95
C GLU A 30 -7.81 40.55 41.31
N PRO A 31 -7.65 41.90 41.46
CA PRO A 31 -7.53 43.04 40.51
C PRO A 31 -6.56 44.19 40.96
N ARG A 32 -6.56 45.30 40.18
CA ARG A 32 -6.42 46.75 40.53
C ARG A 32 -5.13 47.54 40.21
N ALA A 33 -5.31 48.44 39.23
CA ALA A 33 -5.30 49.92 39.34
C ALA A 33 -4.09 50.76 38.85
N GLN A 34 -4.44 51.66 37.91
CA GLN A 34 -4.09 53.09 37.75
C GLN A 34 -2.84 53.57 36.95
N ARG A 35 -3.17 54.18 35.79
CA ARG A 35 -2.57 55.23 34.90
C ARG A 35 -1.59 56.27 35.53
N PRO A 36 -0.96 57.21 34.75
CA PRO A 36 -0.47 57.24 33.34
C PRO A 36 0.89 58.00 33.13
N ALA A 37 1.31 58.15 31.85
CA ALA A 37 2.07 59.28 31.22
C ALA A 37 3.47 58.99 30.61
N ASP A 38 3.49 58.99 29.27
CA ASP A 38 4.42 59.59 28.31
C ASP A 38 5.96 59.33 28.33
N SER A 39 6.35 58.40 27.42
CA SER A 39 7.52 58.15 26.53
C SER A 39 8.71 59.14 26.40
N PRO A 40 9.83 58.84 25.65
CA PRO A 40 10.33 57.57 25.04
C PRO A 40 11.89 57.36 25.08
N LYS A 41 12.39 56.10 24.95
CA LYS A 41 13.53 55.72 24.05
C LYS A 41 13.95 54.25 24.15
N ALA A 42 14.00 53.62 22.97
CA ALA A 42 14.74 52.43 22.51
C ALA A 42 15.52 51.54 23.51
N ALA A 43 15.16 50.25 23.58
CA ALA A 43 15.96 49.12 23.07
C ALA A 43 15.41 47.77 23.57
N ALA A 44 15.44 46.77 22.68
CA ALA A 44 15.51 45.33 22.95
C ALA A 44 14.40 44.65 23.78
N GLY A 45 13.66 43.79 23.09
CA GLY A 45 13.37 42.44 23.57
C GLY A 45 12.23 42.28 24.56
N THR A 46 11.01 42.11 24.04
CA THR A 46 10.09 41.10 24.59
C THR A 46 9.45 40.36 23.43
N ALA A 47 9.52 39.04 23.51
CA ALA A 47 8.92 38.10 22.59
C ALA A 47 7.46 38.50 22.34
N THR A 48 7.16 38.89 21.10
CA THR A 48 5.78 38.85 20.62
C THR A 48 5.38 37.39 20.73
N VAL A 49 4.54 37.09 21.71
CA VAL A 49 3.83 35.83 21.80
C VAL A 49 3.26 35.58 20.40
N VAL A 50 3.85 34.62 19.69
CA VAL A 50 3.27 34.06 18.47
C VAL A 50 2.00 33.38 18.97
N THR A 51 0.92 34.15 18.98
CA THR A 51 -0.34 33.70 19.55
C THR A 51 -0.84 32.53 18.72
N GLU A 52 -1.11 31.42 19.38
CA GLU A 52 -1.80 30.22 18.89
C GLU A 52 -3.26 30.53 18.42
N ALA A 53 -3.61 31.80 18.19
CA ALA A 53 -4.96 32.28 17.88
C ALA A 53 -5.38 32.01 16.43
N GLY A 54 -4.44 31.98 15.48
CA GLY A 54 -4.73 31.76 14.05
C GLY A 54 -5.52 30.47 13.77
N PRO A 55 -5.08 29.30 14.25
CA PRO A 55 -5.81 28.03 14.09
C PRO A 55 -7.20 28.03 14.74
N ALA A 56 -7.35 28.61 15.93
CA ALA A 56 -8.63 28.66 16.64
C ALA A 56 -9.64 29.55 15.92
N GLN A 57 -9.21 30.68 15.38
CA GLN A 57 -10.08 31.59 14.62
C GLN A 57 -10.43 31.03 13.22
N LEU A 58 -9.51 30.30 12.57
CA LEU A 58 -9.81 29.55 11.35
C LEU A 58 -10.88 28.48 11.59
N ALA A 59 -10.78 27.75 12.71
CA ALA A 59 -11.79 26.75 13.10
C ALA A 59 -13.15 27.41 13.37
N GLU A 60 -13.17 28.60 13.98
CA GLU A 60 -14.40 29.36 14.19
C GLU A 60 -15.02 29.85 12.87
N ALA A 61 -14.21 30.35 11.94
CA ALA A 61 -14.68 30.74 10.60
C ALA A 61 -15.29 29.56 9.85
N GLN A 62 -14.65 28.39 9.92
CA GLN A 62 -15.15 27.15 9.36
C GLN A 62 -16.46 26.70 10.04
N ARG A 63 -16.56 26.85 11.37
CA ARG A 63 -17.77 26.52 12.12
C ARG A 63 -18.94 27.40 11.70
N LEU A 64 -18.73 28.72 11.59
CA LEU A 64 -19.73 29.67 11.10
C LEU A 64 -20.20 29.34 9.68
N PHE A 65 -19.26 28.94 8.81
CA PHE A 65 -19.58 28.50 7.46
C PHE A 65 -20.44 27.23 7.47
N ASN A 66 -20.04 26.22 8.25
CA ASN A 66 -20.76 24.94 8.36
C ASN A 66 -22.17 25.09 8.97
N THR A 67 -22.40 26.09 9.82
CA THR A 67 -23.72 26.38 10.40
C THR A 67 -24.57 27.31 9.54
N GLY A 68 -24.12 27.65 8.33
CA GLY A 68 -24.86 28.50 7.39
C GLY A 68 -24.78 30.00 7.69
N ASN A 69 -23.97 30.43 8.65
CA ASN A 69 -23.73 31.84 8.94
C ASN A 69 -22.62 32.39 8.04
N THR A 70 -22.89 32.42 6.74
CA THR A 70 -21.90 32.62 5.68
C THR A 70 -21.37 34.05 5.64
N SER A 71 -22.18 35.06 5.97
CA SER A 71 -21.71 36.45 6.09
C SER A 71 -20.69 36.61 7.21
N ALA A 72 -20.96 36.05 8.40
CA ALA A 72 -20.04 36.12 9.52
C ALA A 72 -18.74 35.32 9.26
N ALA A 73 -18.85 34.17 8.59
CA ALA A 73 -17.71 33.38 8.17
C ALA A 73 -16.82 34.16 7.18
N ARG A 74 -17.42 34.79 6.17
CA ARG A 74 -16.72 35.63 5.18
C ARG A 74 -15.97 36.77 5.86
N ASP A 75 -16.64 37.53 6.72
CA ASP A 75 -16.03 38.65 7.46
C ASP A 75 -14.88 38.18 8.35
N LEU A 76 -15.00 37.00 8.95
CA LEU A 76 -13.94 36.43 9.77
C LEU A 76 -12.75 35.98 8.92
N TYR A 77 -12.95 35.28 7.81
CA TYR A 77 -11.85 34.91 6.91
C TYR A 77 -11.14 36.14 6.32
N VAL A 78 -11.87 37.20 5.94
CA VAL A 78 -11.27 38.45 5.44
C VAL A 78 -10.39 39.10 6.51
N ARG A 79 -10.90 39.23 7.74
CA ARG A 79 -10.12 39.77 8.86
C ARG A 79 -8.90 38.94 9.18
N LEU A 80 -9.05 37.61 9.22
CA LEU A 80 -7.95 36.69 9.49
C LEU A 80 -6.85 36.79 8.43
N ARG A 81 -7.23 36.84 7.15
CA ARG A 81 -6.29 37.00 6.06
C ARG A 81 -5.51 38.32 6.16
N ALA A 82 -6.19 39.43 6.45
CA ALA A 82 -5.55 40.73 6.61
C ALA A 82 -4.59 40.77 7.80
N GLN A 83 -5.00 40.20 8.94
CA GLN A 83 -4.16 40.09 10.13
C GLN A 83 -2.94 39.20 9.89
N ALA A 84 -3.15 38.03 9.29
CA ALA A 84 -2.08 37.08 8.97
C ALA A 84 -1.05 37.70 8.03
N ARG A 85 -1.49 38.48 7.03
CA ARG A 85 -0.61 39.24 6.14
C ARG A 85 0.23 40.27 6.91
N GLY A 86 -0.38 41.03 7.81
CA GLY A 86 0.33 42.00 8.65
C GLY A 86 1.34 41.36 9.62
N GLN A 87 1.10 40.11 10.02
CA GLN A 87 1.98 39.32 10.88
C GLN A 87 2.99 38.47 10.11
N SER A 88 3.00 38.54 8.77
CA SER A 88 3.79 37.65 7.90
C SER A 88 3.55 36.15 8.16
N ASN A 89 2.34 35.79 8.63
CA ASN A 89 1.91 34.42 8.86
C ASN A 89 1.28 33.84 7.59
N VAL A 90 2.13 33.39 6.67
CA VAL A 90 1.72 32.87 5.36
C VAL A 90 0.76 31.66 5.48
N ALA A 91 0.85 30.87 6.56
CA ALA A 91 0.03 29.66 6.73
C ALA A 91 -1.42 30.01 6.98
N THR A 92 -1.64 30.95 7.90
CA THR A 92 -2.98 31.44 8.23
C THR A 92 -3.57 32.25 7.08
N GLU A 93 -2.74 33.00 6.34
CA GLU A 93 -3.17 33.73 5.14
C GLU A 93 -3.66 32.77 4.05
N ALA A 94 -2.91 31.71 3.77
CA ALA A 94 -3.24 30.69 2.78
C ALA A 94 -4.54 29.95 3.14
N ALA A 95 -4.67 29.51 4.38
CA ALA A 95 -5.86 28.82 4.87
C ALA A 95 -7.12 29.70 4.83
N ALA A 96 -6.99 30.99 5.18
CA ALA A 96 -8.11 31.94 5.09
C ALA A 96 -8.52 32.23 3.64
N ALA A 97 -7.55 32.33 2.72
CA ALA A 97 -7.84 32.47 1.28
C ALA A 97 -8.55 31.24 0.71
N PHE A 98 -8.15 30.03 1.10
CA PHE A 98 -8.80 28.79 0.70
C PHE A 98 -10.25 28.69 1.24
N GLY A 99 -10.46 29.07 2.50
CA GLY A 99 -11.78 29.15 3.11
C GLY A 99 -12.71 30.13 2.40
N LEU A 100 -12.20 31.31 2.01
CA LEU A 100 -12.94 32.28 1.19
C LEU A 100 -13.34 31.68 -0.16
N GLY A 101 -12.41 31.03 -0.88
CA GLY A 101 -12.71 30.43 -2.17
C GLY A 101 -13.85 29.41 -2.11
N THR A 102 -13.85 28.58 -1.07
CA THR A 102 -14.91 27.59 -0.82
C THR A 102 -16.25 28.23 -0.51
N LEU A 103 -16.24 29.31 0.27
CA LEU A 103 -17.44 30.06 0.56
C LEU A 103 -18.02 30.71 -0.71
N GLU A 104 -17.19 31.37 -1.51
CA GLU A 104 -17.63 32.00 -2.77
C GLU A 104 -18.17 30.98 -3.77
N HIS A 105 -17.52 29.82 -3.91
CA HIS A 105 -17.97 28.73 -4.79
C HIS A 105 -19.38 28.26 -4.43
N GLN A 106 -19.66 28.02 -3.15
CA GLN A 106 -21.00 27.61 -2.70
C GLN A 106 -22.10 28.67 -2.94
N HIS A 107 -21.73 29.96 -3.00
CA HIS A 107 -22.67 31.05 -3.27
C HIS A 107 -22.75 31.42 -4.76
N GLY A 108 -22.13 30.61 -5.64
CA GLY A 108 -22.10 30.85 -7.08
C GLY A 108 -21.28 32.07 -7.50
N GLN A 109 -20.40 32.59 -6.64
CA GLN A 109 -19.52 33.72 -6.94
C GLN A 109 -18.22 33.22 -7.58
N SER A 110 -18.34 32.68 -8.80
CA SER A 110 -17.29 31.90 -9.45
C SER A 110 -15.97 32.66 -9.66
N ASP A 111 -16.02 33.94 -10.04
CA ASP A 111 -14.81 34.74 -10.25
C ASP A 111 -14.09 35.05 -8.93
N ALA A 112 -14.86 35.33 -7.87
CA ALA A 112 -14.32 35.53 -6.54
C ALA A 112 -13.72 34.24 -5.97
N ALA A 113 -14.38 33.10 -6.21
CA ALA A 113 -13.89 31.78 -5.84
C ALA A 113 -12.56 31.46 -6.54
N ARG A 114 -12.50 31.64 -7.86
CA ARG A 114 -11.30 31.40 -8.67
C ARG A 114 -10.13 32.27 -8.23
N ALA A 115 -10.38 33.56 -7.97
CA ALA A 115 -9.34 34.48 -7.48
C ALA A 115 -8.84 34.08 -6.08
N ALA A 116 -9.73 33.71 -5.17
CA ALA A 116 -9.38 33.29 -3.82
C ALA A 116 -8.60 31.97 -3.81
N TYR A 117 -9.01 31.00 -4.64
CA TYR A 117 -8.27 29.75 -4.82
C TYR A 117 -6.91 29.97 -5.48
N ALA A 118 -6.81 30.78 -6.54
CA ALA A 118 -5.52 31.09 -7.16
C ALA A 118 -4.54 31.72 -6.16
N ASP A 119 -5.03 32.62 -5.30
CA ASP A 119 -4.21 33.21 -4.24
C ASP A 119 -3.79 32.19 -3.18
N ALA A 120 -4.71 31.32 -2.74
CA ALA A 120 -4.40 30.24 -1.81
C ALA A 120 -3.34 29.28 -2.37
N ALA A 121 -3.46 28.87 -3.64
CA ALA A 121 -2.49 28.00 -4.30
C ALA A 121 -1.09 28.63 -4.32
N ARG A 122 -0.99 29.93 -4.63
CA ARG A 122 0.27 30.67 -4.62
C ARG A 122 0.88 30.74 -3.22
N LEU A 123 0.07 30.99 -2.19
CA LEU A 123 0.55 31.08 -0.81
C LEU A 123 1.04 29.71 -0.31
N PHE A 124 0.29 28.62 -0.54
CA PHE A 124 0.75 27.27 -0.18
C PHE A 124 2.02 26.85 -0.93
N GLN A 125 2.16 27.28 -2.20
CA GLN A 125 3.41 27.08 -2.95
C GLN A 125 4.60 27.77 -2.27
N GLN A 126 4.43 29.01 -1.79
CA GLN A 126 5.50 29.76 -1.10
C GLN A 126 5.96 29.06 0.18
N GLN A 127 5.08 28.32 0.83
CA GLN A 127 5.40 27.56 2.04
C GLN A 127 6.02 26.19 1.76
N GLY A 128 5.98 25.73 0.50
CA GLY A 128 6.26 24.33 0.18
C GLY A 128 5.22 23.36 0.74
N ASP A 129 4.01 23.86 1.09
CA ASP A 129 2.89 23.01 1.52
C ASP A 129 2.22 22.37 0.30
N LEU A 130 2.90 21.35 -0.21
CA LEU A 130 2.46 20.58 -1.35
C LEU A 130 1.14 19.87 -1.09
N ALA A 131 0.75 19.64 0.17
CA ALA A 131 -0.43 18.91 0.67
C ALA A 131 -1.65 19.82 0.92
N SER A 132 -1.49 21.13 0.93
CA SER A 132 -2.59 22.08 0.84
C SER A 132 -2.77 22.58 -0.60
N GLN A 133 -1.67 22.67 -1.36
CA GLN A 133 -1.70 23.18 -2.73
C GLN A 133 -2.61 22.36 -3.65
N ALA A 134 -2.55 21.03 -3.67
CA ALA A 134 -3.49 20.26 -4.49
C ALA A 134 -4.94 20.28 -3.99
N ARG A 135 -5.22 20.55 -2.70
CA ARG A 135 -6.61 20.67 -2.21
C ARG A 135 -7.25 21.85 -2.92
N VAL A 136 -6.49 22.93 -3.08
CA VAL A 136 -6.88 24.09 -3.88
C VAL A 136 -7.09 23.71 -5.34
N PHE A 137 -6.19 22.93 -5.95
CA PHE A 137 -6.37 22.51 -7.34
C PHE A 137 -7.57 21.58 -7.54
N VAL A 138 -7.90 20.71 -6.60
CA VAL A 138 -9.13 19.91 -6.69
C VAL A 138 -10.37 20.80 -6.55
N ALA A 139 -10.37 21.74 -5.62
CA ALA A 139 -11.48 22.68 -5.45
C ALA A 139 -11.67 23.61 -6.67
N LEU A 140 -10.58 24.01 -7.32
CA LEU A 140 -10.63 24.68 -8.62
C LEU A 140 -11.24 23.77 -9.69
N GLY A 141 -10.84 22.49 -9.73
CA GLY A 141 -11.46 21.50 -10.62
C GLY A 141 -12.97 21.39 -10.44
N ASP A 142 -13.44 21.33 -9.19
CA ASP A 142 -14.87 21.28 -8.86
C ASP A 142 -15.61 22.56 -9.26
N LEU A 143 -14.99 23.73 -9.02
CA LEU A 143 -15.53 25.02 -9.45
C LEU A 143 -15.69 25.10 -10.97
N GLU A 144 -14.67 24.69 -11.72
CA GLU A 144 -14.72 24.69 -13.19
C GLU A 144 -15.76 23.70 -13.72
N LYS A 145 -15.89 22.52 -13.09
CA LYS A 145 -16.95 21.55 -13.40
C LYS A 145 -18.34 22.16 -13.17
N ASP A 146 -18.56 22.81 -12.03
CA ASP A 146 -19.86 23.41 -11.68
C ASP A 146 -20.20 24.63 -12.52
N THR A 147 -19.19 25.28 -13.10
CA THR A 147 -19.34 26.44 -14.00
C THR A 147 -19.26 26.06 -15.48
N PHE A 148 -19.31 24.77 -15.81
CA PHE A 148 -19.33 24.23 -17.17
C PHE A 148 -18.06 24.50 -18.00
N HIS A 149 -16.90 24.50 -17.35
CA HIS A 149 -15.56 24.60 -17.94
C HIS A 149 -14.79 23.27 -17.79
N PRO A 150 -15.19 22.21 -18.50
CA PRO A 150 -14.67 20.88 -18.23
C PRO A 150 -13.19 20.70 -18.60
N ARG A 151 -12.65 21.49 -19.55
CA ARG A 151 -11.23 21.43 -19.93
C ARG A 151 -10.34 21.99 -18.84
N GLU A 152 -10.74 23.11 -18.27
CA GLU A 152 -10.09 23.77 -17.14
C GLU A 152 -10.21 22.89 -15.89
N ALA A 153 -11.38 22.28 -15.66
CA ALA A 153 -11.58 21.30 -14.60
C ALA A 153 -10.57 20.14 -14.69
N ALA A 154 -10.44 19.54 -15.87
CA ALA A 154 -9.49 18.46 -16.15
C ALA A 154 -8.03 18.88 -15.88
N GLN A 155 -7.63 20.10 -16.27
CA GLN A 155 -6.29 20.62 -15.99
C GLN A 155 -6.04 20.78 -14.49
N HIS A 156 -7.01 21.32 -13.76
CA HIS A 156 -6.90 21.50 -12.32
C HIS A 156 -6.85 20.18 -11.57
N TYR A 157 -7.68 19.19 -11.95
CA TYR A 157 -7.60 17.85 -11.36
C TYR A 157 -6.23 17.20 -11.60
N ARG A 158 -5.68 17.26 -12.82
CA ARG A 158 -4.32 16.76 -13.12
C ARG A 158 -3.24 17.45 -12.28
N ALA A 159 -3.30 18.78 -12.21
CA ALA A 159 -2.33 19.56 -11.43
C ALA A 159 -2.39 19.16 -9.94
N GLY A 160 -3.60 18.94 -9.43
CA GLY A 160 -3.78 18.45 -8.07
C GLY A 160 -3.16 17.07 -7.85
N MET A 161 -3.41 16.13 -8.75
CA MET A 161 -2.81 14.79 -8.69
C MET A 161 -1.27 14.83 -8.68
N ALA A 162 -0.67 15.64 -9.55
CA ALA A 162 0.78 15.77 -9.66
C ALA A 162 1.44 16.36 -8.41
N LEU A 163 0.78 17.31 -7.74
CA LEU A 163 1.28 17.93 -6.51
C LEU A 163 1.21 16.98 -5.31
N TRP A 164 0.14 16.19 -5.20
CA TRP A 164 0.02 15.16 -4.18
C TRP A 164 1.08 14.07 -4.28
N ALA A 165 1.42 13.63 -5.49
CA ALA A 165 2.48 12.64 -5.70
C ALA A 165 3.84 13.09 -5.14
N ARG A 166 4.03 14.40 -4.93
CA ARG A 166 5.28 15.01 -4.46
C ARG A 166 5.23 15.40 -2.98
N ALA A 167 4.08 15.30 -2.31
CA ALA A 167 3.93 15.73 -0.92
C ALA A 167 4.58 14.74 0.08
N PRO A 168 5.38 15.21 1.07
CA PRO A 168 5.93 14.36 2.14
C PRO A 168 4.84 13.87 3.14
N GLU A 169 4.92 12.61 3.57
CA GLU A 169 4.02 11.98 4.58
C GLU A 169 3.97 12.74 5.94
N PRO A 170 2.88 12.66 6.74
CA PRO A 170 1.79 11.70 6.64
C PRO A 170 0.52 12.26 5.99
N LYS A 171 0.00 11.47 5.05
CA LYS A 171 -1.25 11.63 4.29
C LYS A 171 -2.51 11.67 5.19
N ASN A 172 -2.71 12.76 5.93
CA ASN A 172 -3.83 12.94 6.88
C ASN A 172 -4.91 13.95 6.41
N ASP A 173 -5.08 14.17 5.11
CA ASP A 173 -6.22 14.93 4.57
C ASP A 173 -6.97 14.13 3.49
N THR A 174 -7.98 13.41 3.96
CA THR A 174 -8.46 12.13 3.40
C THR A 174 -9.49 12.20 2.28
N HIS A 175 -9.79 13.36 1.66
CA HIS A 175 -11.02 13.43 0.85
C HIS A 175 -10.91 13.20 -0.66
N THR A 176 -9.77 13.38 -1.32
CA THR A 176 -9.77 13.37 -2.82
C THR A 176 -8.74 12.45 -3.47
N LEU A 177 -7.74 11.94 -2.75
CA LEU A 177 -6.73 11.02 -3.31
C LEU A 177 -6.30 9.90 -2.35
N LEU A 178 -6.77 9.93 -1.10
CA LEU A 178 -6.37 9.01 -0.02
C LEU A 178 -7.18 7.72 0.08
N ASN A 179 -8.25 7.59 -0.70
CA ASN A 179 -9.15 6.44 -0.59
C ASN A 179 -8.92 5.39 -1.67
N VAL A 180 -7.78 5.33 -2.36
CA VAL A 180 -7.53 4.19 -3.28
C VAL A 180 -6.65 3.15 -2.60
N GLU A 181 -5.58 3.60 -1.95
CA GLU A 181 -4.67 2.71 -1.21
C GLU A 181 -5.24 2.26 0.14
N ARG A 182 -6.04 3.11 0.80
CA ARG A 182 -6.64 2.84 2.12
C ARG A 182 -8.15 2.57 2.08
N ALA A 183 -8.82 2.70 0.92
CA ALA A 183 -10.23 2.32 0.74
C ALA A 183 -10.58 0.94 1.32
N PRO A 184 -9.75 -0.10 1.08
CA PRO A 184 -10.05 -1.45 1.55
C PRO A 184 -10.17 -1.54 3.08
N LEU A 185 -9.55 -0.59 3.79
CA LEU A 185 -9.46 -0.58 5.25
C LEU A 185 -10.54 0.28 5.92
N MET A 186 -11.43 0.91 5.14
CA MET A 186 -12.49 1.77 5.65
C MET A 186 -13.88 1.18 5.34
N PRO A 187 -14.81 1.16 6.30
CA PRO A 187 -16.21 0.84 6.02
C PRO A 187 -16.77 1.78 4.93
N ALA A 188 -17.23 1.20 3.81
CA ALA A 188 -17.73 1.90 2.61
C ALA A 188 -16.72 2.82 1.88
N GLY A 189 -15.43 2.76 2.21
CA GLY A 189 -14.39 3.59 1.59
C GLY A 189 -14.13 3.26 0.12
N GLU A 190 -14.16 1.97 -0.23
CA GLU A 190 -14.06 1.51 -1.63
C GLU A 190 -15.17 2.08 -2.51
N ILE A 191 -16.43 1.90 -2.11
CA ILE A 191 -17.59 2.30 -2.93
C ILE A 191 -17.52 3.80 -3.23
N ARG A 192 -17.14 4.61 -2.24
CA ARG A 192 -16.96 6.06 -2.42
C ARG A 192 -15.79 6.37 -3.34
N ALA A 193 -14.64 5.72 -3.16
CA ALA A 193 -13.46 5.95 -3.99
C ALA A 193 -13.72 5.59 -5.46
N ARG A 194 -14.35 4.44 -5.70
CA ARG A 194 -14.75 3.99 -7.03
C ARG A 194 -15.71 4.98 -7.68
N ALA A 195 -16.75 5.42 -6.96
CA ALA A 195 -17.71 6.38 -7.50
C ALA A 195 -17.07 7.73 -7.88
N VAL A 196 -16.13 8.24 -7.08
CA VAL A 196 -15.39 9.47 -7.39
C VAL A 196 -14.52 9.29 -8.63
N LEU A 197 -13.80 8.17 -8.74
CA LEU A 197 -12.97 7.88 -9.90
C LEU A 197 -13.81 7.70 -11.18
N GLU A 198 -14.94 7.03 -11.11
CA GLU A 198 -15.86 6.87 -12.25
C GLU A 198 -16.48 8.21 -12.68
N GLN A 199 -16.76 9.11 -11.74
CA GLN A 199 -17.21 10.47 -12.06
C GLN A 199 -16.09 11.27 -12.74
N ALA A 200 -14.85 11.17 -12.26
CA ALA A 200 -13.69 11.80 -12.87
C ALA A 200 -13.43 11.27 -14.29
N ASP A 201 -13.54 9.95 -14.52
CA ASP A 201 -13.39 9.36 -15.88
C ASP A 201 -14.39 9.99 -16.86
N LYS A 202 -15.66 10.19 -16.47
CA LYS A 202 -16.66 10.86 -17.32
C LYS A 202 -16.30 12.30 -17.66
N ILE A 203 -15.72 13.04 -16.71
CA ILE A 203 -15.28 14.42 -16.95
C ILE A 203 -14.15 14.43 -17.98
N PHE A 204 -13.15 13.58 -17.79
CA PHE A 204 -12.02 13.46 -18.72
C PHE A 204 -12.44 12.91 -20.09
N ASP A 205 -13.43 12.01 -20.16
CA ASP A 205 -14.04 11.53 -21.40
C ASP A 205 -14.72 12.65 -22.19
N ASN A 206 -15.53 13.48 -21.52
CA ASN A 206 -16.22 14.61 -22.17
C ASN A 206 -15.27 15.63 -22.81
N VAL A 207 -14.03 15.73 -22.33
CA VAL A 207 -13.02 16.64 -22.90
C VAL A 207 -12.03 15.96 -23.84
N GLY A 208 -12.16 14.65 -24.05
CA GLY A 208 -11.25 13.87 -24.89
C GLY A 208 -9.84 13.76 -24.31
N ASP A 209 -9.72 13.72 -22.98
CA ASP A 209 -8.45 13.65 -22.27
C ASP A 209 -8.07 12.20 -21.96
N ASP A 210 -7.45 11.52 -22.94
CA ASP A 210 -7.01 10.14 -22.75
C ASP A 210 -5.91 9.99 -21.69
N GLU A 211 -5.04 10.99 -21.48
CA GLU A 211 -4.01 10.88 -20.44
C GLU A 211 -4.63 10.88 -19.03
N GLY A 212 -5.57 11.81 -18.78
CA GLY A 212 -6.30 11.87 -17.51
C GLY A 212 -7.11 10.61 -17.25
N ARG A 213 -7.77 10.06 -18.28
CA ARG A 213 -8.48 8.76 -18.18
C ARG A 213 -7.54 7.59 -17.90
N GLY A 214 -6.34 7.61 -18.49
CA GLY A 214 -5.29 6.64 -18.18
C GLY A 214 -4.87 6.71 -16.71
N ASP A 215 -4.71 7.91 -16.16
CA ASP A 215 -4.38 8.10 -14.74
C ASP A 215 -5.51 7.60 -13.83
N ILE A 216 -6.78 7.84 -14.18
CA ILE A 216 -7.93 7.28 -13.44
C ILE A 216 -7.97 5.75 -13.51
N ALA A 217 -7.72 5.17 -14.68
CA ALA A 217 -7.68 3.72 -14.85
C ALA A 217 -6.53 3.06 -14.06
N MET A 218 -5.37 3.72 -13.94
CA MET A 218 -4.29 3.28 -13.04
C MET A 218 -4.74 3.23 -11.58
N LEU A 219 -5.47 4.24 -11.13
CA LEU A 219 -6.01 4.30 -9.76
C LEU A 219 -7.06 3.21 -9.53
N LEU A 220 -8.01 3.03 -10.44
CA LEU A 220 -9.01 1.95 -10.36
C LEU A 220 -8.34 0.57 -10.31
N GLY A 221 -7.28 0.36 -11.11
CA GLY A 221 -6.50 -0.87 -11.09
C GLY A 221 -5.78 -1.09 -9.75
N GLN A 222 -5.18 -0.04 -9.19
CA GLN A 222 -4.53 -0.11 -7.88
C GLN A 222 -5.54 -0.36 -6.74
N LEU A 223 -6.73 0.24 -6.81
CA LEU A 223 -7.82 -0.02 -5.86
C LEU A 223 -8.21 -1.50 -5.88
N ALA A 224 -8.47 -2.03 -7.07
CA ALA A 224 -8.81 -3.44 -7.24
C ALA A 224 -7.68 -4.37 -6.77
N TRP A 225 -6.41 -4.02 -7.06
CA TRP A 225 -5.25 -4.77 -6.58
C TRP A 225 -5.19 -4.85 -5.06
N ASN A 226 -5.44 -3.74 -4.37
CA ASN A 226 -5.40 -3.69 -2.90
C ASN A 226 -6.55 -4.50 -2.25
N LEU A 227 -7.63 -4.75 -3.00
CA LEU A 227 -8.75 -5.58 -2.59
C LEU A 227 -8.58 -7.06 -2.96
N ASP A 228 -7.39 -7.46 -3.45
CA ASP A 228 -7.13 -8.79 -3.99
C ASP A 228 -8.02 -9.16 -5.22
N ALA A 229 -8.64 -8.16 -5.85
CA ALA A 229 -9.44 -8.32 -7.07
C ALA A 229 -8.54 -8.27 -8.31
N VAL A 230 -7.62 -9.24 -8.43
CA VAL A 230 -6.54 -9.27 -9.44
C VAL A 230 -7.08 -9.17 -10.88
N ALA A 231 -8.19 -9.83 -11.20
CA ALA A 231 -8.79 -9.78 -12.54
C ALA A 231 -9.33 -8.37 -12.87
N ALA A 232 -10.01 -7.71 -11.93
CA ALA A 232 -10.47 -6.34 -12.12
C ALA A 232 -9.30 -5.35 -12.22
N ALA A 233 -8.25 -5.56 -11.41
CA ALA A 233 -7.02 -4.79 -11.49
C ALA A 233 -6.38 -4.86 -12.87
N HIS A 234 -6.24 -6.09 -13.41
CA HIS A 234 -5.72 -6.33 -14.75
C HIS A 234 -6.50 -5.55 -15.81
N THR A 235 -7.83 -5.66 -15.81
CA THR A 235 -8.69 -4.95 -16.77
C THR A 235 -8.47 -3.44 -16.72
N SER A 236 -8.43 -2.85 -15.52
CA SER A 236 -8.19 -1.41 -15.38
C SER A 236 -6.78 -0.99 -15.85
N PHE A 237 -5.75 -1.80 -15.60
CA PHE A 237 -4.40 -1.51 -16.10
C PHE A 237 -4.29 -1.65 -17.62
N GLU A 238 -5.03 -2.57 -18.24
CA GLU A 238 -5.15 -2.67 -19.71
C GLU A 238 -5.83 -1.43 -20.31
N VAL A 239 -6.91 -0.94 -19.67
CA VAL A 239 -7.53 0.34 -20.07
C VAL A 239 -6.51 1.47 -19.94
N ALA A 240 -5.78 1.57 -18.83
CA ALA A 240 -4.74 2.59 -18.65
C ALA A 240 -3.67 2.51 -19.75
N ARG A 241 -3.18 1.31 -20.08
CA ARG A 241 -2.22 1.08 -21.15
C ARG A 241 -2.72 1.64 -22.49
N GLY A 242 -3.95 1.30 -22.89
CA GLY A 242 -4.53 1.77 -24.15
C GLY A 242 -4.75 3.29 -24.16
N ARG A 243 -5.17 3.87 -23.02
CA ARG A 243 -5.34 5.32 -22.89
C ARG A 243 -4.03 6.09 -23.00
N PHE A 244 -2.98 5.62 -22.33
CA PHE A 244 -1.65 6.23 -22.46
C PHE A 244 -1.04 6.04 -23.85
N GLU A 245 -1.36 4.96 -24.54
CA GLU A 245 -0.99 4.75 -25.94
C GLU A 245 -1.61 5.82 -26.85
N THR A 246 -2.93 6.02 -26.76
CA THR A 246 -3.64 7.07 -27.52
C THR A 246 -3.13 8.47 -27.18
N ALA A 247 -2.88 8.74 -25.90
CA ALA A 247 -2.32 9.99 -25.43
C ALA A 247 -0.82 10.20 -25.76
N ARG A 248 -0.15 9.17 -26.32
CA ARG A 248 1.31 9.14 -26.57
C ARG A 248 2.15 9.42 -25.31
N ALA A 249 1.65 9.01 -24.15
CA ALA A 249 2.29 9.15 -22.85
C ALA A 249 3.18 7.93 -22.54
N THR A 250 4.27 7.75 -23.30
CA THR A 250 5.09 6.53 -23.29
C THR A 250 5.56 6.08 -21.90
N ALA A 251 6.02 7.00 -21.05
CA ALA A 251 6.48 6.65 -19.70
C ALA A 251 5.35 6.08 -18.82
N LYS A 252 4.14 6.65 -18.93
CA LYS A 252 2.95 6.16 -18.22
C LYS A 252 2.43 4.86 -18.83
N GLN A 253 2.50 4.70 -20.15
CA GLN A 253 2.18 3.45 -20.84
C GLN A 253 3.06 2.30 -20.34
N VAL A 254 4.38 2.52 -20.23
CA VAL A 254 5.32 1.52 -19.69
C VAL A 254 4.98 1.16 -18.25
N GLU A 255 4.63 2.13 -17.40
CA GLU A 255 4.18 1.84 -16.03
C GLU A 255 2.91 0.98 -16.02
N ALA A 256 1.91 1.30 -16.85
CA ALA A 256 0.70 0.49 -16.97
C ALA A 256 1.02 -0.94 -17.45
N MET A 257 1.95 -1.11 -18.39
CA MET A 257 2.41 -2.42 -18.87
C MET A 257 3.10 -3.24 -17.77
N LEU A 258 3.90 -2.60 -16.90
CA LEU A 258 4.47 -3.27 -15.73
C LEU A 258 3.38 -3.79 -14.78
N ARG A 259 2.30 -3.02 -14.60
CA ARG A 259 1.14 -3.45 -13.79
C ARG A 259 0.36 -4.58 -14.45
N VAL A 260 0.12 -4.52 -15.76
CA VAL A 260 -0.45 -5.60 -16.56
C VAL A 260 0.37 -6.88 -16.38
N ALA A 261 1.68 -6.84 -16.62
CA ALA A 261 2.55 -8.00 -16.47
C ALA A 261 2.53 -8.59 -15.06
N THR A 262 2.48 -7.72 -14.04
CA THR A 262 2.36 -8.14 -12.63
C THR A 262 1.04 -8.89 -12.42
N THR A 263 -0.09 -8.33 -12.85
CA THR A 263 -1.39 -8.99 -12.72
C THR A 263 -1.47 -10.30 -13.50
N GLU A 264 -0.87 -10.38 -14.69
CA GLU A 264 -0.82 -11.62 -15.47
C GLU A 264 0.01 -12.70 -14.78
N THR A 265 1.13 -12.32 -14.16
CA THR A 265 1.92 -13.24 -13.32
C THR A 265 1.08 -13.79 -12.17
N TYR A 266 0.28 -12.94 -11.52
CA TYR A 266 -0.62 -13.35 -10.43
C TYR A 266 -1.79 -14.21 -10.88
N ARG A 267 -2.20 -14.11 -12.15
CA ARG A 267 -3.21 -14.98 -12.78
C ARG A 267 -2.60 -16.26 -13.36
N GLY A 268 -1.28 -16.44 -13.24
CA GLY A 268 -0.53 -17.55 -13.80
C GLY A 268 -0.26 -17.43 -15.30
N HIS A 269 -0.58 -16.32 -15.94
CA HIS A 269 -0.38 -16.05 -17.38
C HIS A 269 1.05 -15.60 -17.72
N ASN A 270 2.04 -16.44 -17.39
CA ASN A 270 3.46 -16.09 -17.52
C ASN A 270 3.91 -15.80 -18.96
N ILE A 271 3.36 -16.45 -19.99
CA ILE A 271 3.66 -16.10 -21.40
C ILE A 271 3.24 -14.66 -21.68
N ALA A 272 1.99 -14.31 -21.40
CA ALA A 272 1.46 -12.96 -21.61
C ALA A 272 2.26 -11.92 -20.82
N ALA A 273 2.59 -12.22 -19.55
CA ALA A 273 3.43 -11.34 -18.74
C ALA A 273 4.81 -11.06 -19.39
N LYS A 274 5.49 -12.10 -19.91
CA LYS A 274 6.78 -11.92 -20.62
C LYS A 274 6.61 -11.12 -21.91
N GLU A 275 5.58 -11.38 -22.70
CA GLU A 275 5.27 -10.62 -23.93
C GLU A 275 5.05 -9.13 -23.62
N THR A 276 4.27 -8.82 -22.59
CA THR A 276 4.08 -7.44 -22.12
C THR A 276 5.40 -6.80 -21.70
N LEU A 277 6.26 -7.52 -20.98
CA LEU A 277 7.58 -7.00 -20.56
C LEU A 277 8.54 -6.81 -21.74
N TYR A 278 8.49 -7.64 -22.79
CA TYR A 278 9.27 -7.41 -24.01
C TYR A 278 8.77 -6.18 -24.77
N ALA A 279 7.45 -5.99 -24.85
CA ALA A 279 6.89 -4.80 -25.46
C ALA A 279 7.26 -3.52 -24.67
N ALA A 280 7.23 -3.57 -23.33
CA ALA A 280 7.61 -2.45 -22.47
C ALA A 280 9.09 -2.06 -22.63
N ASP A 281 9.98 -3.06 -22.78
CA ASP A 281 11.42 -2.88 -22.98
C ASP A 281 11.76 -2.17 -24.29
N ARG A 282 10.96 -2.37 -25.34
CA ARG A 282 11.10 -1.59 -26.59
C ARG A 282 10.64 -0.15 -26.47
N LEU A 283 9.79 0.17 -25.49
CA LEU A 283 9.19 1.50 -25.30
C LEU A 283 9.91 2.34 -24.24
N VAL A 284 10.56 1.71 -23.27
CA VAL A 284 11.12 2.39 -22.08
C VAL A 284 12.23 3.40 -22.41
N GLY A 285 12.91 3.25 -23.55
CA GLY A 285 14.00 4.12 -23.97
C GLY A 285 15.10 4.19 -22.90
N ASP A 286 15.66 5.37 -22.65
CA ASP A 286 16.77 5.59 -21.71
C ASP A 286 16.34 5.72 -20.23
N ASN A 287 15.08 5.42 -19.90
CA ASN A 287 14.60 5.48 -18.51
C ASN A 287 15.16 4.31 -17.68
N ALA A 288 16.28 4.55 -17.00
CA ALA A 288 16.97 3.58 -16.14
C ALA A 288 16.04 2.93 -15.09
N VAL A 289 15.18 3.70 -14.42
CA VAL A 289 14.25 3.16 -13.42
C VAL A 289 13.22 2.23 -14.08
N GLY A 290 12.70 2.61 -15.24
CA GLY A 290 11.81 1.77 -16.03
C GLY A 290 12.49 0.46 -16.46
N GLN A 291 13.71 0.54 -16.99
CA GLN A 291 14.51 -0.63 -17.39
C GLN A 291 14.75 -1.58 -16.21
N ALA A 292 15.13 -1.04 -15.04
CA ALA A 292 15.33 -1.83 -13.83
C ALA A 292 14.05 -2.53 -13.37
N ARG A 293 12.88 -1.85 -13.43
CA ARG A 293 11.59 -2.45 -13.06
C ARG A 293 11.17 -3.55 -14.02
N ILE A 294 11.45 -3.41 -15.32
CA ILE A 294 11.22 -4.46 -16.32
C ILE A 294 12.07 -5.69 -15.99
N ARG A 295 13.38 -5.52 -15.79
CA ARG A 295 14.30 -6.61 -15.43
C ARG A 295 13.89 -7.29 -14.12
N TRP A 296 13.55 -6.50 -13.10
CA TRP A 296 13.02 -7.02 -11.84
C TRP A 296 11.79 -7.91 -12.07
N ARG A 297 10.79 -7.46 -12.85
CA ARG A 297 9.59 -8.28 -13.15
C ARG A 297 9.92 -9.54 -13.96
N ARG A 298 10.87 -9.48 -14.89
CA ARG A 298 11.36 -10.69 -15.60
C ARG A 298 11.98 -11.67 -14.62
N GLY A 299 12.84 -11.20 -13.72
CA GLY A 299 13.44 -12.02 -12.67
C GLY A 299 12.41 -12.69 -11.77
N ASP A 300 11.33 -11.98 -11.41
CA ASP A 300 10.22 -12.56 -10.64
C ASP A 300 9.54 -13.72 -11.39
N ILE A 301 9.34 -13.60 -12.71
CA ILE A 301 8.77 -14.68 -13.54
C ILE A 301 9.74 -15.86 -13.64
N GLU A 302 11.02 -15.62 -13.90
CA GLU A 302 12.03 -16.70 -13.96
C GLU A 302 12.12 -17.46 -12.63
N ARG A 303 12.06 -16.74 -11.51
CA ARG A 303 12.05 -17.32 -10.16
C ARG A 303 10.82 -18.21 -9.96
N LEU A 304 9.64 -17.75 -10.35
CA LEU A 304 8.40 -18.54 -10.26
C LEU A 304 8.43 -19.81 -11.10
N GLN A 305 9.18 -19.80 -12.20
CA GLN A 305 9.40 -20.94 -13.08
C GLN A 305 10.50 -21.89 -12.58
N GLY A 306 11.17 -21.54 -11.47
CA GLY A 306 12.29 -22.29 -10.92
C GLY A 306 13.60 -22.11 -11.69
N VAL A 307 13.68 -21.15 -12.63
CA VAL A 307 14.90 -20.85 -13.40
C VAL A 307 15.75 -19.86 -12.60
N LEU A 308 16.19 -20.30 -11.42
CA LEU A 308 16.88 -19.46 -10.43
C LEU A 308 18.14 -18.75 -10.96
N PRO A 309 19.00 -19.36 -11.81
CA PRO A 309 20.13 -18.65 -12.40
C PRO A 309 19.72 -17.49 -13.32
N ALA A 310 18.64 -17.65 -14.09
CA ALA A 310 18.13 -16.58 -14.94
C ALA A 310 17.51 -15.46 -14.08
N ALA A 311 16.76 -15.82 -13.03
CA ALA A 311 16.23 -14.85 -12.07
C ALA A 311 17.34 -14.02 -11.42
N ARG A 312 18.42 -14.68 -10.98
CA ARG A 312 19.62 -14.02 -10.43
C ARG A 312 20.19 -13.01 -11.44
N SER A 313 20.40 -13.42 -12.69
CA SER A 313 20.96 -12.56 -13.73
C SER A 313 20.10 -11.31 -13.98
N GLU A 314 18.77 -11.46 -13.98
CA GLU A 314 17.86 -10.33 -14.16
C GLU A 314 17.88 -9.36 -12.98
N TYR A 315 17.93 -9.86 -11.74
CA TYR A 315 18.02 -9.00 -10.55
C TYR A 315 19.37 -8.29 -10.45
N GLU A 316 20.49 -8.97 -10.73
CA GLU A 316 21.82 -8.36 -10.77
C GLU A 316 21.88 -7.25 -11.83
N ALA A 317 21.29 -7.48 -13.01
CA ALA A 317 21.23 -6.47 -14.04
C ALA A 317 20.30 -5.30 -13.70
N ALA A 318 19.19 -5.55 -13.01
CA ALA A 318 18.34 -4.48 -12.46
C ALA A 318 19.11 -3.61 -11.46
N LEU A 319 19.87 -4.22 -10.54
CA LEU A 319 20.71 -3.48 -9.59
C LEU A 319 21.84 -2.72 -10.25
N ALA A 320 22.45 -3.27 -11.31
CA ALA A 320 23.47 -2.57 -12.08
C ALA A 320 22.94 -1.28 -12.72
N VAL A 321 21.70 -1.30 -13.24
CA VAL A 321 21.03 -0.10 -13.76
C VAL A 321 20.73 0.91 -12.64
N LEU A 322 20.32 0.43 -11.47
CA LEU A 322 20.03 1.27 -10.31
C LEU A 322 21.29 1.77 -9.56
N ALA A 323 22.49 1.29 -9.90
CA ALA A 323 23.72 1.66 -9.21
C ALA A 323 24.09 3.15 -9.38
N ALA A 324 23.57 3.81 -10.43
CA ALA A 324 23.86 5.21 -10.74
C ALA A 324 23.20 6.20 -9.76
N ALA A 325 22.13 5.82 -9.06
CA ALA A 325 21.45 6.68 -8.09
C ALA A 325 20.66 5.86 -7.03
N PRO A 326 20.57 6.33 -5.77
CA PRO A 326 19.77 5.64 -4.75
C PRO A 326 18.29 5.63 -5.14
N HIS A 327 17.76 4.46 -5.51
CA HIS A 327 16.35 4.27 -5.87
C HIS A 327 15.62 3.40 -4.84
N PRO A 328 14.36 3.75 -4.48
CA PRO A 328 13.58 2.97 -3.53
C PRO A 328 13.37 1.52 -3.97
N GLU A 329 13.26 1.27 -5.27
CA GLU A 329 13.10 -0.06 -5.87
C GLU A 329 14.28 -0.99 -5.58
N ALA A 330 15.48 -0.45 -5.34
CA ALA A 330 16.67 -1.25 -5.07
C ALA A 330 16.49 -2.13 -3.82
N ALA A 331 15.76 -1.68 -2.80
CA ALA A 331 15.54 -2.46 -1.58
C ALA A 331 14.84 -3.79 -1.87
N GLU A 332 13.79 -3.75 -2.71
CA GLU A 332 13.01 -4.93 -3.06
C GLU A 332 13.80 -5.85 -4.01
N VAL A 333 14.49 -5.29 -5.00
CA VAL A 333 15.34 -6.10 -5.90
C VAL A 333 16.45 -6.82 -5.14
N ARG A 334 17.09 -6.15 -4.17
CA ARG A 334 18.09 -6.78 -3.27
C ARG A 334 17.49 -7.89 -2.43
N LEU A 335 16.29 -7.68 -1.87
CA LEU A 335 15.59 -8.72 -1.12
C LEU A 335 15.31 -9.96 -1.98
N ARG A 336 14.88 -9.77 -3.24
CA ARG A 336 14.65 -10.89 -4.18
C ARG A 336 15.94 -11.59 -4.57
N LEU A 337 17.01 -10.84 -4.85
CA LEU A 337 18.32 -11.40 -5.12
C LEU A 337 18.85 -12.20 -3.93
N ALA A 338 18.66 -11.73 -2.70
CA ALA A 338 19.06 -12.45 -1.50
C ALA A 338 18.35 -13.81 -1.38
N GLN A 339 17.05 -13.84 -1.65
CA GLN A 339 16.24 -15.07 -1.62
C GLN A 339 16.70 -16.07 -2.70
N VAL A 340 16.94 -15.60 -3.93
CA VAL A 340 17.41 -16.46 -5.03
C VAL A 340 18.84 -16.95 -4.78
N ALA A 341 19.73 -16.08 -4.29
CA ALA A 341 21.09 -16.49 -3.92
C ALA A 341 21.06 -17.56 -2.83
N ALA A 342 20.20 -17.41 -1.81
CA ALA A 342 20.03 -18.42 -0.77
C ALA A 342 19.47 -19.76 -1.29
N ALA A 343 18.63 -19.72 -2.33
CA ALA A 343 18.11 -20.91 -3.00
C ALA A 343 19.16 -21.58 -3.91
N LEU A 344 20.13 -20.82 -4.41
CA LEU A 344 21.29 -21.29 -5.16
C LEU A 344 22.51 -21.66 -4.28
N ASP A 345 22.33 -21.66 -2.96
CA ASP A 345 23.39 -21.92 -1.97
C ASP A 345 24.55 -20.89 -1.95
N ASP A 346 24.38 -19.72 -2.59
CA ASP A 346 25.33 -18.60 -2.52
C ASP A 346 25.05 -17.76 -1.26
N MET A 347 25.44 -18.29 -0.11
CA MET A 347 25.18 -17.69 1.21
C MET A 347 25.86 -16.33 1.41
N ASP A 348 27.00 -16.11 0.76
CA ASP A 348 27.71 -14.83 0.84
C ASP A 348 26.95 -13.71 0.13
N THR A 349 26.47 -13.95 -1.09
CA THR A 349 25.62 -12.99 -1.79
C THR A 349 24.28 -12.83 -1.06
N ALA A 350 23.67 -13.94 -0.62
CA ALA A 350 22.41 -13.90 0.11
C ALA A 350 22.46 -12.98 1.33
N ARG A 351 23.48 -13.16 2.18
CA ARG A 351 23.67 -12.35 3.39
C ARG A 351 23.90 -10.88 3.05
N ARG A 352 24.82 -10.57 2.13
CA ARG A 352 25.12 -9.17 1.73
C ARG A 352 23.88 -8.44 1.23
N GLU A 353 23.10 -9.09 0.38
CA GLU A 353 21.94 -8.48 -0.24
C GLU A 353 20.75 -8.34 0.73
N ALA A 354 20.55 -9.31 1.63
CA ALA A 354 19.52 -9.22 2.67
C ALA A 354 19.80 -8.06 3.66
N GLU A 355 21.06 -7.90 4.09
CA GLU A 355 21.48 -6.78 4.95
C GLU A 355 21.32 -5.43 4.26
N ALA A 356 21.74 -5.33 2.99
CA ALA A 356 21.59 -4.12 2.21
C ALA A 356 20.11 -3.75 2.03
N ALA A 357 19.23 -4.72 1.76
CA ALA A 357 17.79 -4.51 1.69
C ALA A 357 17.24 -4.01 3.05
N LEU A 358 17.62 -4.66 4.15
CA LEU A 358 17.19 -4.29 5.50
C LEU A 358 17.56 -2.84 5.84
N GLN A 359 18.80 -2.43 5.55
CA GLN A 359 19.25 -1.05 5.78
C GLN A 359 18.46 -0.04 4.94
N LEU A 360 18.19 -0.34 3.67
CA LEU A 360 17.42 0.55 2.80
C LEU A 360 15.97 0.71 3.30
N TYR A 361 15.30 -0.37 3.69
CA TYR A 361 13.94 -0.26 4.25
C TYR A 361 13.93 0.52 5.57
N ARG A 362 14.94 0.34 6.43
CA ARG A 362 15.09 1.12 7.66
C ARG A 362 15.27 2.61 7.39
N GLN A 363 16.14 2.98 6.46
CA GLN A 363 16.34 4.38 6.05
C GLN A 363 15.05 5.01 5.53
N ARG A 364 14.24 4.23 4.82
CA ARG A 364 12.95 4.64 4.27
C ARG A 364 11.80 4.62 5.29
N LYS A 365 12.04 4.12 6.51
CA LYS A 365 11.02 3.90 7.54
C LYS A 365 9.86 3.01 7.05
N ASP A 366 10.16 2.07 6.16
CA ASP A 366 9.20 1.08 5.67
C ASP A 366 9.21 -0.14 6.60
N ALA A 367 8.31 -0.14 7.59
CA ALA A 367 8.24 -1.21 8.59
C ALA A 367 7.93 -2.58 7.96
N ARG A 368 7.11 -2.64 6.91
CA ARG A 368 6.76 -3.91 6.26
C ARG A 368 7.93 -4.49 5.49
N GLY A 369 8.62 -3.64 4.72
CA GLY A 369 9.84 -4.03 4.01
C GLY A 369 10.98 -4.40 4.96
N GLU A 370 11.15 -3.65 6.07
CA GLU A 370 12.15 -3.95 7.10
C GLU A 370 11.87 -5.33 7.73
N ALA A 371 10.60 -5.65 8.01
CA ALA A 371 10.20 -6.95 8.52
C ALA A 371 10.51 -8.09 7.54
N ALA A 372 10.19 -7.91 6.25
CA ALA A 372 10.43 -8.92 5.22
C ALA A 372 11.93 -9.17 4.99
N ALA A 373 12.74 -8.12 4.97
CA ALA A 373 14.19 -8.23 4.86
C ALA A 373 14.82 -8.88 6.09
N ALA A 374 14.36 -8.52 7.29
CA ALA A 374 14.82 -9.13 8.53
C ALA A 374 14.45 -10.63 8.59
N LEU A 375 13.25 -11.01 8.15
CA LEU A 375 12.84 -12.42 8.05
C LEU A 375 13.77 -13.20 7.10
N ALA A 376 14.09 -12.62 5.94
CA ALA A 376 15.01 -13.24 4.98
C ALA A 376 16.42 -13.38 5.59
N ALA A 377 16.96 -12.31 6.18
CA ALA A 377 18.27 -12.32 6.85
C ALA A 377 18.34 -13.38 7.96
N GLY A 378 17.31 -13.48 8.80
CA GLY A 378 17.23 -14.48 9.86
C GLY A 378 17.20 -15.92 9.34
N ARG A 379 16.46 -16.18 8.24
CA ARG A 379 16.44 -17.50 7.59
C ARG A 379 17.77 -17.84 6.93
N ILE A 380 18.43 -16.86 6.30
CA ILE A 380 19.76 -17.02 5.70
C ILE A 380 20.80 -17.30 6.80
N ALA A 381 20.78 -16.56 7.91
CA ALA A 381 21.62 -16.81 9.07
C ALA A 381 21.41 -18.21 9.65
N ALA A 382 20.15 -18.69 9.71
CA ALA A 382 19.83 -20.03 10.20
C ALA A 382 20.36 -21.14 9.28
N ARG A 383 20.41 -20.92 7.96
CA ARG A 383 21.04 -21.84 7.00
C ARG A 383 22.56 -21.80 7.09
N ALA A 384 23.15 -20.63 7.32
CA ALA A 384 24.58 -20.44 7.50
C ALA A 384 25.11 -20.91 8.87
N GLY A 385 24.24 -21.30 9.81
CA GLY A 385 24.62 -21.71 11.16
C GLY A 385 24.99 -20.56 12.10
N ASP A 386 24.68 -19.31 11.74
CA ASP A 386 24.94 -18.13 12.56
C ASP A 386 23.82 -17.92 13.58
N ALA A 387 23.86 -18.71 14.66
CA ALA A 387 22.85 -18.67 15.72
C ALA A 387 22.72 -17.29 16.40
N ALA A 388 23.79 -16.49 16.42
CA ALA A 388 23.78 -15.17 17.03
C ALA A 388 22.88 -14.20 16.23
N SER A 389 23.03 -14.18 14.91
CA SER A 389 22.25 -13.28 14.04
C SER A 389 20.79 -13.71 13.90
N VAL A 390 20.49 -15.03 13.98
CA VAL A 390 19.12 -15.56 13.81
C VAL A 390 18.13 -14.92 14.78
N ALA A 391 18.42 -14.92 16.08
CA ALA A 391 17.50 -14.38 17.08
C ALA A 391 17.26 -12.89 16.86
N THR A 392 18.32 -12.11 16.59
CA THR A 392 18.24 -10.67 16.36
C THR A 392 17.36 -10.34 15.15
N HIS A 393 17.62 -10.96 14.00
CA HIS A 393 16.86 -10.66 12.78
C HIS A 393 15.41 -11.09 12.88
N LEU A 394 15.12 -12.26 13.47
CA LEU A 394 13.75 -12.75 13.56
C LEU A 394 12.91 -11.98 14.59
N GLN A 395 13.52 -11.46 15.67
CA GLN A 395 12.87 -10.52 16.59
C GLN A 395 12.55 -9.19 15.92
N ILE A 396 13.49 -8.64 15.12
CA ILE A 396 13.21 -7.46 14.29
C ILE A 396 12.03 -7.73 13.35
N ALA A 397 12.03 -8.89 12.67
CA ALA A 397 10.96 -9.27 11.75
C ALA A 397 9.60 -9.32 12.44
N GLN A 398 9.52 -9.91 13.64
CA GLN A 398 8.30 -9.96 14.43
C GLN A 398 7.83 -8.56 14.85
N GLN A 399 8.72 -7.76 15.45
CA GLN A 399 8.41 -6.40 15.91
C GLN A 399 7.90 -5.53 14.76
N LYS A 400 8.64 -5.52 13.64
CA LYS A 400 8.32 -4.68 12.49
C LYS A 400 7.06 -5.13 11.76
N SER A 401 6.77 -6.43 11.74
CA SER A 401 5.47 -6.94 11.24
C SER A 401 4.31 -6.43 12.09
N GLY A 402 4.48 -6.38 13.42
CA GLY A 402 3.49 -5.80 14.34
C GLY A 402 3.28 -4.30 14.11
N GLU A 403 4.35 -3.53 13.97
CA GLU A 403 4.30 -2.10 13.62
C GLU A 403 3.56 -1.86 12.28
N ALA A 404 3.77 -2.75 11.30
CA ALA A 404 3.13 -2.70 9.99
C ALA A 404 1.70 -3.28 9.96
N ARG A 405 1.21 -3.88 11.06
CA ARG A 405 -0.03 -4.68 11.10
C ARG A 405 -0.08 -5.78 10.04
N ASP A 406 1.07 -6.36 9.70
CA ASP A 406 1.20 -7.47 8.74
C ASP A 406 1.08 -8.81 9.46
N THR A 407 -0.15 -9.30 9.61
CA THR A 407 -0.44 -10.58 10.28
C THR A 407 0.28 -11.76 9.61
N MET A 408 0.45 -11.73 8.29
CA MET A 408 1.15 -12.78 7.56
C MET A 408 2.66 -12.73 7.80
N GLY A 409 3.24 -11.53 7.80
CA GLY A 409 4.64 -11.30 8.19
C GLY A 409 4.92 -11.77 9.61
N GLU A 410 4.03 -11.45 10.56
CA GLU A 410 4.15 -11.85 11.96
C GLU A 410 4.10 -13.38 12.11
N ALA A 411 3.13 -14.04 11.47
CA ALA A 411 3.01 -15.50 11.49
C ALA A 411 4.27 -16.20 10.95
N ARG A 412 4.85 -15.68 9.84
CA ARG A 412 6.08 -16.21 9.26
C ARG A 412 7.30 -15.98 10.14
N ALA A 413 7.38 -14.84 10.82
CA ALA A 413 8.46 -14.53 11.76
C ALA A 413 8.40 -15.45 12.99
N LEU A 414 7.19 -15.65 13.56
CA LEU A 414 6.96 -16.58 14.66
C LEU A 414 7.32 -18.02 14.29
N LEU A 415 6.93 -18.48 13.09
CA LEU A 415 7.32 -19.81 12.60
C LEU A 415 8.84 -19.95 12.48
N ALA A 416 9.51 -18.94 11.91
CA ALA A 416 10.97 -18.97 11.79
C ALA A 416 11.66 -18.96 13.17
N LEU A 417 11.13 -18.21 14.14
CA LEU A 417 11.61 -18.22 15.54
C LEU A 417 11.44 -19.61 16.16
N ALA A 418 10.26 -20.21 15.99
CA ALA A 418 9.97 -21.54 16.49
C ALA A 418 10.97 -22.57 15.94
N GLU A 419 11.20 -22.58 14.63
CA GLU A 419 12.16 -23.48 13.98
C GLU A 419 13.60 -23.22 14.42
N ALA A 420 13.98 -21.96 14.62
CA ALA A 420 15.30 -21.58 15.10
C ALA A 420 15.56 -22.06 16.55
N TYR A 421 14.59 -21.86 17.44
CA TYR A 421 14.68 -22.29 18.83
C TYR A 421 14.59 -23.81 18.97
N ALA A 422 13.78 -24.50 18.15
CA ALA A 422 13.65 -25.96 18.18
C ALA A 422 14.96 -26.70 17.79
N ARG A 423 15.87 -26.02 17.08
CA ARG A 423 17.22 -26.56 16.79
C ARG A 423 18.18 -26.46 17.98
N GLN A 424 17.86 -25.63 18.98
CA GLN A 424 18.64 -25.51 20.19
C GLN A 424 18.19 -26.57 21.19
N THR A 425 19.13 -27.27 21.81
CA THR A 425 18.84 -28.40 22.71
C THR A 425 18.67 -27.97 24.17
N THR A 426 18.42 -26.68 24.43
CA THR A 426 18.26 -26.16 25.80
C THR A 426 16.77 -26.13 26.20
N PRO A 427 16.44 -26.39 27.48
CA PRO A 427 15.06 -26.31 27.96
C PRO A 427 14.41 -24.94 27.74
N GLU A 428 15.16 -23.86 27.88
CA GLU A 428 14.69 -22.50 27.66
C GLU A 428 14.32 -22.27 26.20
N ALA A 429 15.14 -22.77 25.26
CA ALA A 429 14.84 -22.67 23.84
C ALA A 429 13.67 -23.57 23.45
N ALA A 430 13.52 -24.76 24.03
CA ALA A 430 12.35 -25.60 23.79
C ALA A 430 11.04 -24.93 24.24
N ASN A 431 11.06 -24.23 25.38
CA ASN A 431 9.92 -23.44 25.85
C ASN A 431 9.62 -22.27 24.91
N ALA A 432 10.65 -21.53 24.48
CA ALA A 432 10.49 -20.43 23.53
C ALA A 432 9.97 -20.91 22.17
N ALA A 433 10.46 -22.05 21.69
CA ALA A 433 10.00 -22.70 20.46
C ALA A 433 8.53 -23.12 20.56
N SER A 434 8.11 -23.68 21.69
CA SER A 434 6.73 -24.11 21.92
C SER A 434 5.77 -22.92 21.94
N GLN A 435 6.14 -21.82 22.62
CA GLN A 435 5.36 -20.58 22.64
C GLN A 435 5.24 -19.95 21.24
N ALA A 436 6.37 -19.84 20.52
CA ALA A 436 6.38 -19.29 19.17
C ALA A 436 5.56 -20.16 18.19
N SER A 437 5.63 -21.49 18.31
CA SER A 437 4.85 -22.44 17.51
C SER A 437 3.34 -22.28 17.73
N ALA A 438 2.92 -22.15 18.98
CA ALA A 438 1.51 -21.97 19.32
C ALA A 438 0.94 -20.67 18.73
N LEU A 439 1.67 -19.56 18.89
CA LEU A 439 1.30 -18.26 18.31
C LEU A 439 1.27 -18.31 16.78
N ALA A 440 2.29 -18.91 16.15
CA ALA A 440 2.32 -19.08 14.70
C ALA A 440 1.11 -19.90 14.20
N SER A 441 0.80 -21.02 14.86
CA SER A 441 -0.34 -21.87 14.50
C SER A 441 -1.66 -21.11 14.64
N GLU A 442 -1.84 -20.30 15.68
CA GLU A 442 -3.05 -19.48 15.85
C GLU A 442 -3.20 -18.45 14.74
N GLN A 443 -2.11 -17.77 14.36
CA GLN A 443 -2.15 -16.79 13.29
C GLN A 443 -2.43 -17.44 11.92
N PHE A 444 -1.81 -18.57 11.61
CA PHE A 444 -2.10 -19.31 10.38
C PHE A 444 -3.52 -19.88 10.35
N ALA A 445 -4.12 -20.19 11.50
CA ALA A 445 -5.54 -20.55 11.58
C ALA A 445 -6.45 -19.37 11.23
N LYS A 446 -6.17 -18.17 11.76
CA LYS A 446 -6.90 -16.94 11.40
C LYS A 446 -6.78 -16.60 9.91
N LEU A 447 -5.60 -16.82 9.33
CA LEU A 447 -5.31 -16.62 7.91
C LEU A 447 -5.85 -17.73 7.00
N ARG A 448 -6.40 -18.82 7.56
CA ARG A 448 -6.87 -20.01 6.82
C ARG A 448 -5.77 -20.63 5.94
N LEU A 449 -4.54 -20.68 6.46
CA LEU A 449 -3.39 -21.29 5.80
C LEU A 449 -2.97 -22.58 6.52
N PRO A 450 -3.63 -23.73 6.24
CA PRO A 450 -3.38 -24.95 6.99
C PRO A 450 -1.96 -25.50 6.81
N LEU A 451 -1.28 -25.25 5.68
CA LEU A 451 0.14 -25.63 5.56
C LEU A 451 1.04 -24.88 6.55
N GLY A 452 0.76 -23.60 6.82
CA GLY A 452 1.47 -22.84 7.85
C GLY A 452 1.25 -23.44 9.25
N GLN A 453 0.05 -23.92 9.55
CA GLN A 453 -0.25 -24.63 10.78
C GLN A 453 0.51 -25.96 10.87
N VAL A 454 0.59 -26.73 9.78
CA VAL A 454 1.39 -27.98 9.73
C VAL A 454 2.83 -27.70 10.11
N LEU A 455 3.45 -26.67 9.52
CA LEU A 455 4.84 -26.30 9.80
C LEU A 455 5.04 -25.84 11.25
N ALA A 456 4.11 -25.05 11.79
CA ALA A 456 4.15 -24.63 13.19
C ALA A 456 4.05 -25.82 14.16
N VAL A 457 3.14 -26.77 13.90
CA VAL A 457 2.99 -27.98 14.73
C VAL A 457 4.18 -28.94 14.57
N LEU A 458 4.82 -28.98 13.40
CA LEU A 458 6.09 -29.69 13.23
C LEU A 458 7.22 -29.06 14.06
N ALA A 459 7.30 -27.73 14.11
CA ALA A 459 8.26 -27.03 14.96
C ALA A 459 7.99 -27.29 16.45
N GLU A 460 6.73 -27.34 16.87
CA GLU A 460 6.32 -27.75 18.23
C GLU A 460 6.83 -29.18 18.56
N GLY A 461 6.65 -30.13 17.63
CA GLY A 461 7.14 -31.50 17.82
C GLY A 461 8.66 -31.59 17.88
N ASP A 462 9.36 -30.82 17.05
CA ASP A 462 10.83 -30.75 17.06
C ASP A 462 11.36 -30.16 18.37
N ALA A 463 10.69 -29.14 18.92
CA ALA A 463 11.02 -28.55 20.21
C ALA A 463 10.82 -29.56 21.36
N ALA A 464 9.69 -30.26 21.38
CA ALA A 464 9.42 -31.30 22.37
C ALA A 464 10.46 -32.44 22.28
N ARG A 465 10.83 -32.83 21.06
CA ARG A 465 11.90 -33.83 20.84
C ARG A 465 13.25 -33.34 21.36
N ALA A 466 13.61 -32.09 21.10
CA ALA A 466 14.86 -31.49 21.60
C ALA A 466 14.89 -31.39 23.14
N ALA A 467 13.73 -31.20 23.77
CA ALA A 467 13.58 -31.22 25.23
C ALA A 467 13.57 -32.64 25.85
N GLY A 468 13.57 -33.69 25.03
CA GLY A 468 13.43 -35.07 25.49
C GLY A 468 11.99 -35.51 25.79
N ASP A 469 10.98 -34.66 25.54
CA ASP A 469 9.56 -35.03 25.64
C ASP A 469 9.11 -35.83 24.41
N ARG A 470 9.39 -37.14 24.45
CA ARG A 470 9.04 -38.05 23.35
C ARG A 470 7.54 -38.16 23.11
N SER A 471 6.72 -38.12 24.17
CA SER A 471 5.27 -38.19 24.07
C SER A 471 4.65 -36.94 23.45
N GLY A 472 5.12 -35.75 23.86
CA GLY A 472 4.72 -34.48 23.29
C GLY A 472 5.10 -34.39 21.82
N ALA A 473 6.34 -34.75 21.49
CA ALA A 473 6.80 -34.82 20.09
C ALA A 473 5.90 -35.74 19.25
N ALA A 474 5.62 -36.95 19.73
CA ALA A 474 4.77 -37.91 19.02
C ALA A 474 3.30 -37.43 18.86
N ASN A 475 2.79 -36.66 19.81
CA ASN A 475 1.45 -36.06 19.70
C ASN A 475 1.42 -34.96 18.64
N SER A 476 2.39 -34.04 18.68
CA SER A 476 2.50 -32.94 17.71
C SER A 476 2.72 -33.46 16.29
N TYR A 477 3.60 -34.44 16.09
CA TYR A 477 3.81 -35.04 14.77
C TYR A 477 2.56 -35.73 14.20
N ARG A 478 1.77 -36.43 15.04
CA ARG A 478 0.48 -36.99 14.60
C ARG A 478 -0.54 -35.90 14.23
N ARG A 479 -0.60 -34.82 15.00
CA ARG A 479 -1.45 -33.65 14.68
C ARG A 479 -1.05 -33.02 13.35
N ALA A 480 0.25 -32.80 13.12
CA ALA A 480 0.76 -32.27 11.86
C ALA A 480 0.45 -33.18 10.66
N ALA A 481 0.58 -34.50 10.81
CA ALA A 481 0.22 -35.46 9.77
C ALA A 481 -1.27 -35.39 9.43
N ASN A 482 -2.15 -35.36 10.45
CA ASN A 482 -3.59 -35.23 10.24
C ASN A 482 -3.96 -33.92 9.54
N LEU A 483 -3.36 -32.80 9.96
CA LEU A 483 -3.56 -31.50 9.30
C LEU A 483 -3.11 -31.56 7.84
N MET A 484 -1.94 -32.14 7.54
CA MET A 484 -1.43 -32.26 6.18
C MET A 484 -2.35 -33.08 5.28
N THR A 485 -2.97 -34.16 5.79
CA THR A 485 -3.94 -34.95 5.01
C THR A 485 -5.24 -34.21 4.70
N ALA A 486 -5.58 -33.17 5.47
CA ALA A 486 -6.77 -32.36 5.26
C ALA A 486 -6.56 -31.21 4.26
N ILE A 487 -5.32 -30.98 3.77
CA ILE A 487 -5.03 -29.89 2.84
C ILE A 487 -5.36 -30.33 1.40
N THR A 488 -6.36 -29.69 0.81
CA THR A 488 -6.78 -29.95 -0.58
C THR A 488 -5.74 -29.46 -1.60
N ASN A 489 -5.20 -28.24 -1.42
CA ASN A 489 -4.28 -27.60 -2.36
C ASN A 489 -2.96 -27.17 -1.68
N PRO A 490 -2.08 -28.11 -1.28
CA PRO A 490 -0.90 -27.77 -0.49
C PRO A 490 0.11 -26.88 -1.21
N VAL A 491 0.20 -26.94 -2.55
CA VAL A 491 1.11 -26.08 -3.32
C VAL A 491 0.62 -24.63 -3.38
N GLU A 492 -0.70 -24.42 -3.40
CA GLU A 492 -1.30 -23.09 -3.36
C GLU A 492 -1.06 -22.44 -1.99
N ASP A 493 -1.33 -23.18 -0.91
CA ASP A 493 -1.02 -22.76 0.45
C ASP A 493 0.48 -22.45 0.63
N ALA A 494 1.35 -23.28 0.07
CA ALA A 494 2.80 -23.05 0.07
C ALA A 494 3.17 -21.76 -0.66
N GLY A 495 2.56 -21.50 -1.82
CA GLY A 495 2.74 -20.26 -2.56
C GLY A 495 2.36 -19.04 -1.73
N LEU A 496 1.16 -19.06 -1.12
CA LEU A 496 0.71 -18.01 -0.21
C LEU A 496 1.64 -17.86 1.00
N LEU A 497 2.12 -18.97 1.57
CA LEU A 497 3.08 -18.95 2.68
C LEU A 497 4.43 -18.35 2.29
N LEU A 498 4.87 -18.51 1.06
CA LEU A 498 6.11 -17.94 0.54
C LEU A 498 5.95 -16.52 -0.03
N GLY A 499 4.71 -16.03 -0.13
CA GLY A 499 4.41 -14.72 -0.72
C GLY A 499 4.59 -14.74 -2.24
N LEU A 500 4.38 -15.90 -2.84
CA LEU A 500 4.32 -16.09 -4.29
C LEU A 500 2.90 -15.79 -4.78
N PRO A 501 2.76 -15.31 -6.02
CA PRO A 501 1.45 -15.23 -6.67
C PRO A 501 0.67 -16.56 -6.60
N PRO A 502 -0.62 -16.52 -6.23
CA PRO A 502 -1.47 -17.71 -6.17
C PRO A 502 -1.80 -18.20 -7.58
N VAL A 503 -1.15 -19.28 -8.02
CA VAL A 503 -1.34 -19.84 -9.38
C VAL A 503 -2.70 -20.53 -9.55
N ALA A 504 -3.46 -20.72 -8.47
CA ALA A 504 -4.71 -21.48 -8.45
C ALA A 504 -5.96 -20.64 -8.17
N ARG A 505 -6.07 -19.44 -8.75
CA ARG A 505 -7.39 -18.84 -9.05
C ARG A 505 -7.58 -18.68 -10.56
N LEU A 506 -7.59 -19.82 -11.23
CA LEU A 506 -8.33 -20.03 -12.47
C LEU A 506 -9.66 -20.73 -12.15
N VAL A 507 -10.41 -20.20 -11.19
CA VAL A 507 -11.83 -20.05 -11.47
C VAL A 507 -11.85 -18.80 -12.32
N LEU A 508 -11.88 -18.96 -13.64
CA LEU A 508 -12.62 -17.97 -14.40
C LEU A 508 -14.00 -18.02 -13.76
N GLU A 509 -14.29 -17.05 -12.90
CA GLU A 509 -15.62 -16.48 -12.96
C GLU A 509 -15.74 -16.04 -14.42
N VAL A 510 -16.28 -16.96 -15.21
CA VAL A 510 -16.97 -16.62 -16.45
C VAL A 510 -17.85 -15.44 -16.03
N PRO A 511 -17.68 -14.23 -16.58
CA PRO A 511 -18.46 -13.07 -16.15
C PRO A 511 -19.96 -13.41 -16.29
N GLY A 512 -20.60 -13.83 -15.20
CA GLY A 512 -21.88 -14.56 -15.31
C GLY A 512 -22.41 -15.16 -14.00
N GLU A 513 -21.61 -15.23 -12.93
CA GLU A 513 -22.13 -15.51 -11.57
C GLU A 513 -22.06 -14.27 -10.67
N PHE A 514 -22.47 -13.11 -11.19
CA PHE A 514 -23.04 -12.09 -10.32
C PHE A 514 -24.55 -12.35 -10.20
N PRO A 515 -25.15 -12.27 -8.99
CA PRO A 515 -26.59 -12.16 -8.85
C PRO A 515 -26.99 -10.73 -9.26
N VAL A 516 -26.92 -10.43 -10.55
CA VAL A 516 -27.61 -9.30 -11.15
C VAL A 516 -28.29 -9.83 -12.40
N ASP A 517 -29.61 -9.76 -12.38
CA ASP A 517 -30.54 -10.10 -13.44
C ASP A 517 -30.23 -9.28 -14.72
N VAL A 518 -29.29 -9.75 -15.56
CA VAL A 518 -29.01 -9.17 -16.88
C VAL A 518 -28.59 -10.25 -17.90
N GLY A 519 -29.56 -11.06 -18.32
CA GLY A 519 -29.89 -11.42 -19.71
C GLY A 519 -28.89 -11.99 -20.75
N ASP A 520 -27.56 -11.86 -20.67
CA ASP A 520 -26.68 -12.26 -21.80
C ASP A 520 -25.69 -13.41 -21.48
N PRO A 521 -25.58 -14.44 -22.35
CA PRO A 521 -24.65 -15.54 -22.19
C PRO A 521 -23.21 -15.18 -22.59
N VAL A 522 -22.22 -15.72 -21.87
CA VAL A 522 -20.80 -15.47 -22.14
C VAL A 522 -20.31 -16.13 -23.42
N ASP A 523 -19.51 -15.39 -24.19
CA ASP A 523 -18.93 -15.80 -25.47
C ASP A 523 -18.07 -17.09 -25.36
N PRO A 524 -18.44 -18.18 -26.07
CA PRO A 524 -17.68 -19.43 -26.10
C PRO A 524 -16.24 -19.32 -26.61
N GLU A 525 -15.90 -18.34 -27.46
CA GLU A 525 -14.53 -18.13 -27.96
C GLU A 525 -13.60 -17.62 -26.87
N VAL A 526 -14.10 -16.82 -25.92
CA VAL A 526 -13.34 -16.35 -24.75
C VAL A 526 -12.97 -17.53 -23.84
N VAL A 527 -13.91 -18.45 -23.64
CA VAL A 527 -13.70 -19.69 -22.86
C VAL A 527 -12.70 -20.61 -23.57
N ARG A 528 -12.77 -20.72 -24.89
CA ARG A 528 -11.86 -21.53 -25.71
C ARG A 528 -10.44 -20.98 -25.71
N TYR A 529 -10.29 -19.68 -25.94
CA TYR A 529 -9.00 -18.98 -25.90
C TYR A 529 -8.33 -19.16 -24.54
N ALA A 530 -9.07 -18.95 -23.44
CA ALA A 530 -8.52 -19.13 -22.10
C ALA A 530 -8.06 -20.58 -21.81
N ARG A 531 -8.77 -21.59 -22.31
CA ARG A 531 -8.35 -23.01 -22.19
C ARG A 531 -7.07 -23.32 -22.98
N VAL A 532 -6.97 -22.83 -24.21
CA VAL A 532 -5.80 -23.04 -25.08
C VAL A 532 -4.57 -22.36 -24.49
N THR A 533 -4.72 -21.10 -24.06
CA THR A 533 -3.64 -20.34 -23.41
C THR A 533 -3.19 -21.01 -22.12
N ARG A 534 -4.12 -21.55 -21.30
CA ARG A 534 -3.78 -22.33 -20.10
C ARG A 534 -2.96 -23.58 -20.42
N ALA A 535 -3.38 -24.39 -21.40
CA ALA A 535 -2.69 -25.62 -21.76
C ALA A 535 -1.28 -25.33 -22.31
N ALA A 536 -1.16 -24.31 -23.17
CA ALA A 536 0.13 -23.87 -23.71
C ALA A 536 1.07 -23.36 -22.61
N ASN A 537 0.53 -22.64 -21.62
CA ASN A 537 1.29 -22.04 -20.54
C ASN A 537 1.73 -23.08 -19.48
N ILE A 538 0.89 -24.07 -19.18
CA ILE A 538 1.29 -25.24 -18.36
C ILE A 538 2.35 -26.07 -19.10
N ALA A 539 2.19 -26.28 -20.41
CA ALA A 539 3.17 -27.03 -21.21
C ALA A 539 4.51 -26.30 -21.35
N ALA A 540 4.49 -24.97 -21.50
CA ALA A 540 5.68 -24.13 -21.58
C ALA A 540 6.38 -23.99 -20.22
N TYR A 541 5.61 -23.96 -19.12
CA TYR A 541 6.13 -23.73 -17.77
C TYR A 541 5.61 -24.77 -16.77
N PRO A 542 6.05 -26.04 -16.89
CA PRO A 542 5.59 -27.13 -16.02
C PRO A 542 5.98 -26.93 -14.55
N ASN A 543 6.98 -26.07 -14.28
CA ASN A 543 7.55 -25.79 -12.97
C ASN A 543 7.00 -24.51 -12.32
N ALA A 544 5.84 -24.01 -12.75
CA ALA A 544 5.20 -22.89 -12.07
C ALA A 544 5.00 -23.21 -10.57
N ASN A 545 5.40 -22.29 -9.69
CA ASN A 545 5.47 -22.48 -8.23
C ASN A 545 6.46 -23.54 -7.78
N ALA A 546 7.61 -23.68 -8.47
CA ALA A 546 8.68 -24.59 -8.07
C ALA A 546 9.01 -24.49 -6.57
N GLU A 547 9.16 -23.27 -6.02
CA GLU A 547 9.41 -23.07 -4.59
C GLU A 547 8.28 -23.61 -3.69
N GLY A 548 7.02 -23.44 -4.09
CA GLY A 548 5.87 -23.99 -3.35
C GLY A 548 5.83 -25.52 -3.40
N GLN A 549 6.13 -26.11 -4.56
CA GLN A 549 6.25 -27.57 -4.71
C GLN A 549 7.40 -28.13 -3.88
N THR A 550 8.55 -27.45 -3.87
CA THR A 550 9.70 -27.79 -3.03
C THR A 550 9.31 -27.77 -1.55
N LEU A 551 8.66 -26.70 -1.07
CA LEU A 551 8.23 -26.61 0.33
C LEU A 551 7.26 -27.75 0.72
N VAL A 552 6.30 -28.09 -0.14
CA VAL A 552 5.39 -29.22 0.09
C VAL A 552 6.16 -30.54 0.15
N THR A 553 7.13 -30.73 -0.73
CA THR A 553 7.97 -31.94 -0.79
C THR A 553 8.82 -32.07 0.47
N GLU A 554 9.49 -31.00 0.88
CA GLU A 554 10.27 -30.93 2.13
C GLU A 554 9.38 -31.18 3.37
N THR A 555 8.18 -30.60 3.39
CA THR A 555 7.22 -30.81 4.49
C THR A 555 6.80 -32.28 4.59
N ARG A 556 6.53 -32.94 3.46
CA ARG A 556 6.21 -34.38 3.43
C ARG A 556 7.38 -35.25 3.86
N ALA A 557 8.60 -34.91 3.46
CA ALA A 557 9.81 -35.60 3.90
C ALA A 557 10.01 -35.46 5.42
N ARG A 558 9.84 -34.26 5.98
CA ARG A 558 9.89 -33.99 7.43
C ARG A 558 8.81 -34.78 8.18
N LEU A 559 7.59 -34.85 7.66
CA LEU A 559 6.51 -35.67 8.24
C LEU A 559 6.81 -37.18 8.20
N THR A 560 7.47 -37.65 7.14
CA THR A 560 7.87 -39.06 7.02
C THR A 560 8.88 -39.41 8.12
N ALA A 561 9.94 -38.61 8.26
CA ALA A 561 10.93 -38.77 9.33
C ALA A 561 10.30 -38.66 10.73
N ALA A 562 9.36 -37.73 10.92
CA ALA A 562 8.62 -37.58 12.16
C ALA A 562 7.76 -38.82 12.47
N THR A 563 7.15 -39.44 11.46
CA THR A 563 6.35 -40.67 11.62
C THR A 563 7.23 -41.87 11.95
N GLU A 564 8.43 -41.96 11.37
CA GLU A 564 9.43 -42.97 11.72
C GLU A 564 9.88 -42.84 13.17
N PHE A 565 10.12 -41.61 13.65
CA PHE A 565 10.43 -41.36 15.06
C PHE A 565 9.31 -41.87 16.01
N VAL A 566 8.04 -41.69 15.61
CA VAL A 566 6.88 -42.22 16.36
C VAL A 566 6.83 -43.75 16.32
N ARG A 567 7.17 -44.38 15.20
CA ARG A 567 7.14 -45.85 15.02
C ARG A 567 8.34 -46.57 15.62
N GLY A 568 9.53 -45.96 15.64
CA GLY A 568 10.78 -46.49 16.19
C GLY A 568 10.80 -46.55 17.72
N GLY A 569 9.65 -46.75 18.35
CA GLY A 569 9.53 -47.06 19.77
C GLY A 569 9.69 -48.56 19.99
N ASN A 570 10.94 -49.03 20.00
CA ASN A 570 11.39 -50.19 20.76
C ASN A 570 12.77 -49.86 21.34
#